data_AF-A0A4Q2UZF2-F1
#
_entry.id   AF-A0A4Q2UZF2-F1
#
_cell.length_a   1.000
_cell.length_b   1.000
_cell.length_c   1.000
_cell.angle_alpha   90.00
_cell.angle_beta   90.00
_cell.angle_gamma   90.00
#
_symmetry.space_group_name_H-M   'P 1'
#
loop_
_entity.id
_entity.type
_entity.pdbx_description
1 polymer ?
#
loop_
_entity_poly.entity_id
_entity_poly.type
_entity_poly.pdbx_seq_one_letter_code
_entity_poly.pdbx_strand_id
1 'polypeptide(L)'
;MPPSEEMSKVDGDTIPSSEVENAQGYGSRNPLLYGLDGLTLYEKKCVLINREIDAQGMGKYQWYIWGLCGFGYLLDLLGVQAFGLVLGPLQQELGFGDDESGNISTSFNAGLTAGALFGGFWRILLNKRFLLACLSVFQPIGVVLCSAIAFGFIPVYACSPNFSESDPLVSCNNAEAGETCCSSGDNMGWRYLLFTIGGITLAVFILRFFVFNFRETPKYLIYRGR
;
A
#
# COMPACT_ATOMS: atom_id res chain seq x y z
N MET A 1 -12.31 -38.57 -46.97
CA MET A 1 -13.75 -38.71 -46.72
C MET A 1 -14.13 -37.66 -45.69
N PRO A 2 -14.80 -36.55 -46.09
CA PRO A 2 -15.27 -35.44 -45.24
C PRO A 2 -16.65 -35.81 -44.61
N PRO A 3 -17.43 -34.95 -43.90
CA PRO A 3 -17.36 -33.48 -43.63
C PRO A 3 -17.48 -33.11 -42.12
N SER A 4 -16.97 -31.99 -41.56
CA SER A 4 -17.19 -30.54 -41.74
C SER A 4 -18.58 -30.01 -41.32
N GLU A 5 -18.61 -29.52 -40.08
CA GLU A 5 -19.31 -28.36 -39.50
C GLU A 5 -20.62 -27.87 -40.15
N GLU A 6 -21.70 -27.94 -39.35
CA GLU A 6 -22.85 -27.03 -39.41
C GLU A 6 -23.35 -26.76 -37.99
N MET A 7 -23.34 -25.50 -37.57
CA MET A 7 -24.39 -24.97 -36.68
C MET A 7 -24.49 -23.43 -36.84
N SER A 8 -25.45 -23.04 -37.67
CA SER A 8 -26.37 -21.92 -37.45
C SER A 8 -25.85 -20.48 -37.51
N LYS A 9 -25.98 -19.93 -38.72
CA LYS A 9 -26.47 -18.59 -39.06
C LYS A 9 -27.25 -17.86 -37.95
N VAL A 10 -26.84 -16.61 -37.66
CA VAL A 10 -27.77 -15.48 -37.41
C VAL A 10 -27.19 -14.29 -38.19
N ASP A 11 -27.80 -14.03 -39.35
CA ASP A 11 -27.61 -12.84 -40.17
C ASP A 11 -28.38 -11.66 -39.56
N GLY A 12 -27.80 -10.47 -39.64
CA GLY A 12 -28.46 -9.22 -39.23
C GLY A 12 -27.50 -8.04 -39.32
N ASP A 13 -27.35 -7.52 -40.55
CA ASP A 13 -26.66 -6.27 -40.95
C ASP A 13 -25.20 -6.39 -41.42
N THR A 14 -25.00 -7.21 -42.46
CA THR A 14 -23.87 -7.06 -43.39
C THR A 14 -24.28 -6.04 -44.47
N ILE A 15 -23.69 -4.85 -44.48
CA ILE A 15 -23.83 -3.90 -45.60
C ILE A 15 -23.14 -4.53 -46.83
N PRO A 16 -23.81 -4.62 -47.99
CA PRO A 16 -23.28 -5.29 -49.17
C PRO A 16 -21.98 -4.63 -49.66
N SER A 17 -21.00 -5.46 -50.03
CA SER A 17 -19.63 -5.08 -50.39
C SER A 17 -19.52 -4.04 -51.52
N SER A 18 -20.57 -3.84 -52.32
CA SER A 18 -20.64 -2.85 -53.39
C SER A 18 -20.90 -1.41 -52.93
N GLU A 19 -21.43 -1.20 -51.72
CA GLU A 19 -21.62 0.14 -51.14
C GLU A 19 -20.37 0.63 -50.38
N VAL A 20 -19.51 -0.29 -49.95
CA VAL A 20 -18.26 0.01 -49.23
C VAL A 20 -17.21 0.62 -50.17
N GLU A 21 -17.15 0.17 -51.42
CA GLU A 21 -16.17 0.65 -52.40
C GLU A 21 -16.43 2.11 -52.83
N ASN A 22 -17.70 2.54 -52.86
CA ASN A 22 -18.07 3.92 -53.19
C ASN A 22 -17.94 4.91 -52.02
N ALA A 23 -17.88 4.43 -50.77
CA ALA A 23 -17.65 5.27 -49.60
C ALA A 23 -16.15 5.53 -49.31
N GLN A 24 -15.25 4.74 -49.89
CA GLN A 24 -13.80 4.91 -49.75
C GLN A 24 -13.25 6.14 -50.51
N GLY A 25 -14.07 6.80 -51.34
CA GLY A 25 -13.65 7.92 -52.18
C GLY A 25 -13.64 9.30 -51.51
N TYR A 26 -14.21 9.49 -50.31
CA TYR A 26 -14.37 10.84 -49.76
C TYR A 26 -14.34 10.86 -48.23
N GLY A 27 -13.18 11.18 -47.65
CA GLY A 27 -13.14 11.76 -46.30
C GLY A 27 -12.19 11.09 -45.31
N SER A 28 -11.08 11.78 -45.08
CA SER A 28 -10.29 11.79 -43.85
C SER A 28 -9.34 10.61 -43.62
N ARG A 29 -8.09 10.81 -44.07
CA ARG A 29 -6.87 10.16 -43.59
C ARG A 29 -6.67 10.45 -42.10
N ASN A 30 -7.49 9.85 -41.23
CA ASN A 30 -7.22 9.85 -39.80
C ASN A 30 -6.27 8.67 -39.53
N PRO A 31 -4.98 8.91 -39.21
CA PRO A 31 -4.04 7.83 -38.90
C PRO A 31 -4.46 6.96 -37.70
N LEU A 32 -5.55 7.32 -37.00
CA LEU A 32 -6.14 6.52 -35.93
C LEU A 32 -6.94 5.30 -36.41
N LEU A 33 -7.38 5.29 -37.67
CA LEU A 33 -8.28 4.25 -38.21
C LEU A 33 -7.56 3.14 -38.98
N TYR A 34 -6.25 3.28 -39.25
CA TYR A 34 -5.46 2.37 -40.09
C TYR A 34 -5.33 0.93 -39.55
N GLY A 35 -5.64 0.69 -38.27
CA GLY A 35 -5.59 -0.64 -37.63
C GLY A 35 -6.96 -1.25 -37.34
N LEU A 36 -8.06 -0.66 -37.85
CA LEU A 36 -9.43 -1.06 -37.53
C LEU A 36 -10.13 -1.80 -38.69
N ASP A 37 -9.53 -1.87 -39.87
CA ASP A 37 -10.12 -2.57 -41.03
C ASP A 37 -10.04 -4.09 -40.85
N GLY A 38 -11.20 -4.75 -40.91
CA GLY A 38 -11.36 -6.20 -40.70
C GLY A 38 -11.91 -6.62 -39.33
N LEU A 39 -12.03 -5.70 -38.36
CA LEU A 39 -12.56 -5.99 -37.02
C LEU A 39 -14.08 -5.80 -36.93
N THR A 40 -14.72 -6.64 -36.11
CA THR A 40 -16.15 -6.52 -35.79
C THR A 40 -16.46 -5.19 -35.09
N LEU A 41 -17.70 -4.73 -35.17
CA LEU A 41 -18.13 -3.44 -34.58
C LEU A 41 -17.87 -3.36 -33.06
N TYR A 42 -17.87 -4.50 -32.38
CA TYR A 42 -17.53 -4.62 -30.96
C TYR A 42 -16.02 -4.40 -30.73
N GLU A 43 -15.17 -5.08 -31.49
CA GLU A 43 -13.72 -4.95 -31.38
C GLU A 43 -13.24 -3.54 -31.70
N LYS A 44 -13.85 -2.88 -32.70
CA LYS A 44 -13.58 -1.47 -33.01
C LYS A 44 -13.87 -0.55 -31.82
N LYS A 45 -15.02 -0.74 -31.16
CA LYS A 45 -15.38 0.01 -29.95
C LYS A 45 -14.43 -0.29 -28.79
N CYS A 46 -14.07 -1.56 -28.58
CA CYS A 46 -13.12 -1.95 -27.55
C CYS A 46 -11.74 -1.32 -27.77
N VAL A 47 -11.20 -1.34 -28.99
CA VAL A 47 -9.90 -0.73 -29.32
C VAL A 47 -9.94 0.78 -29.11
N LEU A 48 -11.02 1.46 -29.54
CA LEU A 48 -11.16 2.90 -29.34
C LEU A 48 -11.22 3.25 -27.84
N ILE A 49 -12.02 2.51 -27.06
CA ILE A 49 -12.13 2.69 -25.61
C ILE A 49 -10.79 2.41 -24.92
N ASN A 50 -10.09 1.34 -25.30
CA ASN A 50 -8.82 0.97 -24.68
C ASN A 50 -7.74 2.03 -24.93
N ARG A 51 -7.76 2.61 -26.12
CA ARG A 51 -6.85 3.68 -26.51
C ARG A 51 -7.14 5.01 -25.80
N GLU A 52 -8.41 5.32 -25.56
CA GLU A 52 -8.80 6.46 -24.73
C GLU A 52 -8.49 6.22 -23.25
N ILE A 53 -8.61 4.98 -22.76
CA ILE A 53 -8.19 4.58 -21.41
C ILE A 53 -6.67 4.75 -21.24
N ASP A 54 -5.88 4.38 -22.26
CA ASP A 54 -4.42 4.54 -22.24
C ASP A 54 -4.00 6.02 -22.42
N ALA A 55 -4.79 6.82 -23.14
CA ALA A 55 -4.56 8.26 -23.30
C ALA A 55 -4.94 9.07 -22.05
N GLN A 56 -5.83 8.55 -21.20
CA GLN A 56 -6.09 9.10 -19.88
C GLN A 56 -4.92 8.75 -18.95
N GLY A 57 -3.95 9.67 -18.83
CA GLY A 57 -2.90 9.61 -17.81
C GLY A 57 -3.46 9.50 -16.38
N MET A 58 -2.59 9.44 -15.37
CA MET A 58 -2.99 9.23 -13.97
C MET A 58 -3.94 10.35 -13.49
N GLY A 59 -5.25 10.10 -13.54
CA GLY A 59 -6.26 11.10 -13.21
C GLY A 59 -6.23 11.52 -11.74
N LYS A 60 -6.94 12.61 -11.40
CA LYS A 60 -6.99 13.17 -10.03
C LYS A 60 -7.35 12.10 -8.98
N TYR A 61 -8.33 11.24 -9.27
CA TYR A 61 -8.73 10.13 -8.40
C TYR A 61 -7.64 9.07 -8.22
N GLN A 62 -6.86 8.80 -9.26
CA GLN A 62 -5.79 7.83 -9.20
C GLN A 62 -4.61 8.36 -8.36
N TRP A 63 -4.33 9.67 -8.43
CA TRP A 63 -3.38 10.33 -7.51
C TRP A 63 -3.85 10.30 -6.05
N TYR A 64 -5.14 10.53 -5.79
CA TYR A 64 -5.70 10.43 -4.43
C TYR A 64 -5.56 9.01 -3.87
N ILE A 65 -5.89 7.98 -4.65
CA ILE A 65 -5.76 6.58 -4.22
C ILE A 65 -4.28 6.21 -4.03
N TRP A 66 -3.40 6.66 -4.93
CA TRP A 66 -1.96 6.43 -4.82
C TRP A 66 -1.41 7.06 -3.53
N GLY A 67 -1.76 8.31 -3.22
CA GLY A 67 -1.37 8.96 -1.98
C GLY A 67 -1.96 8.29 -0.73
N LEU A 68 -3.26 7.97 -0.73
CA LEU A 68 -3.94 7.33 0.40
C LEU A 68 -3.34 5.95 0.71
N CYS A 69 -3.10 5.15 -0.34
CA CYS A 69 -2.49 3.84 -0.19
C CYS A 69 -1.01 3.95 0.21
N GLY A 70 -0.27 4.93 -0.32
CA GLY A 70 1.11 5.23 0.07
C GLY A 70 1.26 5.66 1.52
N PHE A 71 0.42 6.59 2.00
CA PHE A 71 0.39 6.99 3.41
C PHE A 71 -0.02 5.84 4.33
N GLY A 72 -1.00 5.03 3.94
CA GLY A 72 -1.39 3.85 4.71
C GLY A 72 -0.24 2.85 4.87
N TYR A 73 0.52 2.62 3.80
CA TYR A 73 1.70 1.75 3.83
C TYR A 73 2.86 2.35 4.64
N LEU A 74 3.06 3.66 4.57
CA LEU A 74 4.04 4.37 5.39
C LEU A 74 3.74 4.20 6.89
N LEU A 75 2.48 4.37 7.31
CA LEU A 75 2.07 4.22 8.71
C LEU A 75 2.21 2.79 9.22
N ASP A 76 1.91 1.81 8.36
CA ASP A 76 2.11 0.39 8.67
C ASP A 76 3.57 0.10 8.99
N LEU A 77 4.49 0.63 8.18
CA LEU A 77 5.93 0.48 8.38
C LEU A 77 6.45 1.27 9.59
N LEU A 78 5.89 2.44 9.89
CA LEU A 78 6.21 3.17 11.13
C LEU A 78 5.88 2.32 12.35
N GLY A 79 4.70 1.72 12.39
CA GLY A 79 4.27 0.88 13.50
C GLY A 79 5.20 -0.32 13.70
N VAL A 80 5.53 -1.02 12.61
CA VAL A 80 6.44 -2.18 12.64
C VAL A 80 7.84 -1.82 13.11
N GLN A 81 8.40 -0.72 12.61
CA GLN A 81 9.74 -0.29 13.04
C GLN A 81 9.79 0.27 14.45
N ALA A 82 8.70 0.91 14.91
CA ALA A 82 8.60 1.41 16.28
C ALA A 82 8.80 0.29 17.30
N PHE A 83 8.15 -0.86 17.08
CA PHE A 83 8.29 -2.01 17.96
C PHE A 83 9.74 -2.48 18.09
N GLY A 84 10.46 -2.60 16.96
CA GLY A 84 11.87 -3.00 16.98
C GLY A 84 12.77 -2.04 17.76
N LEU A 85 12.48 -0.73 17.72
CA LEU A 85 13.27 0.30 18.41
C LEU A 85 12.92 0.45 19.90
N VAL A 86 11.71 0.08 20.31
CA VAL A 86 11.24 0.15 21.69
C VAL A 86 11.76 -0.99 22.55
N LEU A 87 12.11 -2.14 21.97
CA LEU A 87 12.51 -3.34 22.72
C LEU A 87 13.68 -3.11 23.67
N GLY A 88 14.73 -2.40 23.26
CA GLY A 88 15.90 -2.12 24.10
C GLY A 88 15.56 -1.31 25.36
N PRO A 89 14.94 -0.12 25.23
CA PRO A 89 14.45 0.64 26.38
C PRO A 89 13.46 -0.13 27.26
N LEU A 90 12.59 -0.93 26.65
CA LEU A 90 11.58 -1.72 27.37
C LEU A 90 12.23 -2.85 28.20
N GLN A 91 13.26 -3.49 27.65
CA GLN A 91 14.06 -4.50 28.34
C GLN A 91 14.81 -3.89 29.54
N GLN A 92 15.35 -2.67 29.38
CA GLN A 92 16.03 -1.97 30.48
C GLN A 92 15.06 -1.58 31.62
N GLU A 93 13.82 -1.19 31.31
CA GLU A 93 12.81 -0.86 32.33
C GLU A 93 12.24 -2.09 33.03
N LEU A 94 11.89 -3.14 32.28
CA LEU A 94 11.21 -4.31 32.83
C LEU A 94 12.15 -5.41 33.30
N GLY A 95 13.41 -5.38 32.86
CA GLY A 95 14.44 -6.32 33.29
C GLY A 95 14.24 -7.74 32.75
N PHE A 96 13.54 -7.91 31.62
CA PHE A 96 13.38 -9.23 31.00
C PHE A 96 14.72 -9.75 30.46
N GLY A 97 14.94 -11.06 30.58
CA GLY A 97 16.10 -11.71 29.98
C GLY A 97 16.01 -11.77 28.45
N ASP A 98 17.17 -11.95 27.80
CA ASP A 98 17.27 -11.98 26.33
C ASP A 98 16.37 -13.08 25.71
N ASP A 99 16.19 -14.21 26.39
CA ASP A 99 15.33 -15.31 25.96
C ASP A 99 13.85 -14.91 25.81
N GLU A 100 13.35 -14.05 26.69
CA GLU A 100 11.95 -13.62 26.69
C GLU A 100 11.70 -12.52 25.64
N SER A 101 12.68 -11.63 25.45
CA SER A 101 12.65 -10.60 24.40
C SER A 101 12.59 -11.21 22.98
N GLY A 102 13.26 -12.36 22.79
CA GLY A 102 13.25 -13.14 21.56
C GLY A 102 11.87 -13.71 21.24
N ASN A 103 11.15 -14.19 22.25
CA ASN A 103 9.77 -14.70 22.08
C ASN A 103 8.79 -13.58 21.68
N ILE A 104 8.90 -12.40 22.31
CA ILE A 104 8.06 -11.24 21.96
C ILE A 104 8.29 -10.85 20.49
N SER A 105 9.55 -10.72 20.08
CA SER A 105 9.92 -10.37 18.70
C SER A 105 9.45 -11.42 17.69
N THR A 106 9.56 -12.70 18.04
CA THR A 106 9.15 -13.81 17.17
C THR A 106 7.63 -13.82 16.98
N SER A 107 6.85 -13.60 18.04
CA SER A 107 5.39 -13.53 17.94
C SER A 107 4.92 -12.40 17.02
N PHE A 108 5.60 -11.24 17.09
CA PHE A 108 5.31 -10.09 16.25
C PHE A 108 5.59 -10.37 14.77
N ASN A 109 6.76 -10.92 14.46
CA ASN A 109 7.14 -11.30 13.09
C ASN A 109 6.29 -12.46 12.54
N ALA A 110 5.88 -13.40 13.39
CA ALA A 110 4.93 -14.45 13.04
C ALA A 110 3.56 -13.87 12.66
N GLY A 111 3.10 -12.83 13.37
CA GLY A 111 1.87 -12.10 13.02
C GLY A 111 1.95 -11.43 11.65
N LEU A 112 3.05 -10.74 11.35
CA LEU A 112 3.27 -10.08 10.05
C LEU A 112 3.30 -11.09 8.90
N THR A 113 3.97 -12.23 9.08
CA THR A 113 4.04 -13.28 8.06
C THR A 113 2.70 -13.97 7.86
N ALA A 114 1.97 -14.30 8.92
CA ALA A 114 0.62 -14.85 8.82
C ALA A 114 -0.34 -13.89 8.10
N GLY A 115 -0.29 -12.58 8.41
CA GLY A 115 -1.08 -11.55 7.74
C GLY A 115 -0.73 -11.42 6.26
N ALA A 116 0.55 -11.49 5.90
CA ALA A 116 1.01 -11.45 4.52
C ALA A 116 0.56 -12.68 3.71
N LEU A 117 0.56 -13.87 4.32
CA LEU A 117 0.09 -15.09 3.67
C LEU A 117 -1.44 -15.05 3.44
N PHE A 118 -2.20 -14.66 4.45
CA PHE A 118 -3.66 -14.58 4.35
C PHE A 118 -4.10 -13.48 3.36
N GLY A 119 -3.50 -12.29 3.45
CA GLY A 119 -3.76 -11.19 2.52
C GLY A 119 -3.21 -11.42 1.12
N GLY A 120 -2.05 -12.09 1.00
CA GLY A 120 -1.41 -12.43 -0.26
C GLY A 120 -2.20 -13.45 -1.06
N PHE A 121 -2.71 -14.50 -0.41
CA PHE A 121 -3.62 -15.48 -1.02
C PHE A 121 -4.87 -14.81 -1.60
N TRP A 122 -5.44 -13.83 -0.89
CA TRP A 122 -6.57 -13.04 -1.38
C TRP A 122 -6.21 -12.15 -2.58
N ARG A 123 -5.01 -11.55 -2.57
CA ARG A 123 -4.52 -10.67 -3.66
C ARG A 123 -4.13 -11.45 -4.93
N ILE A 124 -3.75 -12.72 -4.83
CA ILE A 124 -3.46 -13.59 -5.99
C ILE A 124 -4.71 -13.79 -6.86
N LEU A 125 -5.91 -13.74 -6.27
CA LEU A 125 -7.18 -13.81 -7.01
C LEU A 125 -7.55 -12.50 -7.72
N LEU A 126 -6.88 -11.39 -7.39
CA LEU A 126 -7.18 -10.04 -7.86
C LEU A 126 -5.99 -9.49 -8.67
N ASN A 127 -5.88 -9.89 -9.94
CA ASN A 127 -4.85 -9.46 -10.89
C ASN A 127 -4.68 -7.92 -10.97
N LYS A 128 -3.76 -7.34 -10.19
CA LYS A 128 -3.30 -5.93 -10.33
C LYS A 128 -1.78 -5.80 -10.15
N ARG A 129 -1.04 -6.22 -11.17
CA ARG A 129 0.44 -6.21 -11.22
C ARG A 129 1.08 -4.82 -11.05
N PHE A 130 0.38 -3.74 -11.39
CA PHE A 130 0.90 -2.36 -11.26
C PHE A 130 0.73 -1.73 -9.87
N LEU A 131 -0.16 -2.23 -9.02
CA LEU A 131 -0.40 -1.63 -7.70
C LEU A 131 0.75 -1.90 -6.72
N LEU A 132 1.46 -3.02 -6.89
CA LEU A 132 2.53 -3.47 -5.99
C LEU A 132 3.84 -2.68 -6.16
N ALA A 133 4.19 -2.29 -7.40
CA ALA A 133 5.43 -1.57 -7.67
C ALA A 133 5.40 -0.13 -7.11
N CYS A 134 4.25 0.55 -7.18
CA CYS A 134 4.10 1.90 -6.68
C CYS A 134 4.13 2.01 -5.15
N LEU A 135 3.86 0.92 -4.42
CA LEU A 135 3.92 0.89 -2.95
C LEU A 135 5.36 0.85 -2.41
N SER A 136 6.30 0.32 -3.19
CA SER A 136 7.70 0.18 -2.78
C SER A 136 8.41 1.52 -2.56
N VAL A 137 7.99 2.60 -3.23
CA VAL A 137 8.60 3.94 -3.08
C VAL A 137 8.33 4.55 -1.70
N PHE A 138 7.19 4.22 -1.07
CA PHE A 138 6.85 4.73 0.26
C PHE A 138 7.52 3.94 1.39
N GLN A 139 8.08 2.78 1.07
CA GLN A 139 8.74 1.90 2.03
C GLN A 139 9.92 2.57 2.76
N PRO A 140 10.94 3.14 2.07
CA PRO A 140 12.06 3.78 2.75
C PRO A 140 11.63 5.01 3.55
N ILE A 141 10.59 5.72 3.12
CA ILE A 141 10.12 6.95 3.76
C ILE A 141 9.59 6.65 5.17
N GLY A 142 8.81 5.58 5.34
CA GLY A 142 8.30 5.16 6.65
C GLY A 142 9.40 4.77 7.62
N VAL A 143 10.38 3.98 7.16
CA VAL A 143 11.51 3.56 8.01
C VAL A 143 12.34 4.76 8.46
N VAL A 144 12.70 5.66 7.54
CA VAL A 144 13.50 6.86 7.86
C VAL A 144 12.77 7.76 8.85
N LEU A 145 11.46 7.97 8.67
CA LEU A 145 10.66 8.79 9.58
C LEU A 145 10.59 8.17 10.98
N CYS A 146 10.42 6.85 11.08
CA CYS A 146 10.43 6.15 12.38
C CYS A 146 11.76 6.34 13.10
N SER A 147 12.87 6.11 12.38
CA SER A 147 14.22 6.22 12.93
C SER A 147 14.53 7.66 13.36
N ALA A 148 14.09 8.67 12.61
CA ALA A 148 14.28 10.07 12.97
C ALA A 148 13.52 10.44 14.27
N ILE A 149 12.27 10.00 14.40
CA ILE A 149 11.47 10.21 15.62
C ILE A 149 12.09 9.47 16.81
N ALA A 150 12.51 8.22 16.62
CA ALA A 150 13.17 7.41 17.63
C ALA A 150 14.47 8.03 18.13
N PHE A 151 15.31 8.52 17.23
CA PHE A 151 16.54 9.21 17.59
C PHE A 151 16.29 10.48 18.42
N GLY A 152 15.16 11.17 18.20
CA GLY A 152 14.78 12.35 18.98
C GLY A 152 14.28 12.03 20.39
N PHE A 153 13.55 10.93 20.58
CA PHE A 153 12.90 10.62 21.87
C PHE A 153 13.68 9.62 22.73
N ILE A 154 14.28 8.59 22.14
CA ILE A 154 14.88 7.49 22.90
C ILE A 154 16.09 7.95 23.73
N PRO A 155 17.14 8.57 23.17
CA PRO A 155 18.32 8.94 23.96
C PRO A 155 18.09 10.12 24.90
N VAL A 156 17.10 10.97 24.64
CA VAL A 156 16.83 12.18 25.43
C VAL A 156 16.03 11.89 26.70
N TYR A 157 15.16 10.89 26.65
CA TYR A 157 14.21 10.55 27.73
C TYR A 157 14.41 9.12 28.27
N ALA A 158 15.64 8.62 28.21
CA ALA A 158 16.00 7.32 28.76
C ALA A 158 17.03 7.48 29.90
N CYS A 159 17.10 6.47 30.75
CA CYS A 159 17.93 6.44 31.95
C CYS A 159 19.42 6.60 31.61
N SER A 160 20.15 7.46 32.31
CA SER A 160 21.61 7.56 32.15
C SER A 160 22.33 6.76 33.23
N PRO A 161 23.26 5.84 32.89
CA PRO A 161 23.57 5.24 31.58
C PRO A 161 22.49 4.35 30.95
N ASN A 162 22.38 4.47 29.62
CA ASN A 162 21.35 3.85 28.78
C ASN A 162 21.74 2.43 28.31
N PHE A 163 20.78 1.68 27.76
CA PHE A 163 20.97 0.38 27.08
C PHE A 163 22.01 0.37 25.94
N SER A 164 22.43 1.54 25.45
CA SER A 164 23.44 1.67 24.39
C SER A 164 24.86 1.95 24.91
N GLU A 165 25.03 2.09 26.22
CA GLU A 165 26.29 2.40 26.89
C GLU A 165 26.89 1.14 27.56
N SER A 166 28.17 1.17 27.94
CA SER A 166 28.90 -0.03 28.40
C SER A 166 28.41 -0.62 29.73
N ASP A 167 27.76 0.19 30.58
CA ASP A 167 27.23 -0.21 31.87
C ASP A 167 25.78 0.28 32.03
N PRO A 168 24.80 -0.35 31.36
CA PRO A 168 23.41 0.08 31.42
C PRO A 168 22.83 -0.14 32.83
N LEU A 169 22.08 0.85 33.35
CA LEU A 169 21.38 0.67 34.63
C LEU A 169 20.42 -0.52 34.56
N VAL A 170 20.46 -1.36 35.58
CA VAL A 170 19.52 -2.48 35.78
C VAL A 170 18.12 -1.94 36.11
N SER A 171 17.09 -2.70 35.72
CA SER A 171 15.69 -2.44 36.10
C SER A 171 15.54 -2.43 37.62
N CYS A 172 14.74 -1.51 38.16
CA CYS A 172 14.38 -1.50 39.58
C CYS A 172 13.63 -2.75 40.05
N ASN A 173 13.12 -3.60 39.15
CA ASN A 173 12.49 -4.87 39.52
C ASN A 173 13.51 -5.96 39.87
N ASN A 174 14.74 -5.85 39.33
CA ASN A 174 15.81 -6.82 39.52
C ASN A 174 16.99 -6.26 40.34
N ALA A 175 16.93 -4.99 40.71
CA ALA A 175 17.97 -4.31 41.49
C ALA A 175 17.90 -4.72 42.96
N GLU A 176 19.07 -4.80 43.61
CA GLU A 176 19.13 -5.01 45.06
C GLU A 176 18.72 -3.74 45.84
N ALA A 177 18.28 -3.92 47.08
CA ALA A 177 17.79 -2.82 47.90
C ALA A 177 18.90 -1.79 48.20
N GLY A 178 18.82 -0.61 47.55
CA GLY A 178 19.74 0.51 47.74
C GLY A 178 20.68 0.79 46.56
N GLU A 179 20.60 0.01 45.48
CA GLU A 179 21.38 0.23 44.25
C GLU A 179 20.69 1.23 43.30
N THR A 180 21.47 1.96 42.50
CA THR A 180 20.93 2.89 41.50
C THR A 180 20.28 2.11 40.36
N CYS A 181 18.96 2.24 40.22
CA CYS A 181 18.18 1.47 39.25
C CYS A 181 17.40 2.38 38.29
N CYS A 182 17.11 1.88 37.09
CA CYS A 182 16.29 2.58 36.11
C CYS A 182 14.80 2.37 36.41
N SER A 183 14.12 3.44 36.80
CA SER A 183 12.69 3.44 37.12
C SER A 183 11.85 3.82 35.91
N SER A 184 10.59 3.40 35.90
CA SER A 184 9.60 3.78 34.88
C SER A 184 9.43 5.29 34.69
N GLY A 185 9.77 6.10 35.69
CA GLY A 185 9.71 7.56 35.62
C GLY A 185 10.84 8.19 34.80
N ASP A 186 12.00 7.54 34.77
CA ASP A 186 13.22 8.04 34.13
C ASP A 186 13.38 7.54 32.69
N ASN A 187 12.61 6.51 32.31
CA ASN A 187 12.60 5.91 30.97
C ASN A 187 11.25 6.12 30.26
N MET A 188 10.91 7.38 29.97
CA MET A 188 9.65 7.73 29.30
C MET A 188 9.79 7.79 27.77
N GLY A 189 11.00 7.68 27.22
CA GLY A 189 11.28 7.85 25.79
C GLY A 189 10.50 6.91 24.87
N TRP A 190 10.37 5.63 25.24
CA TRP A 190 9.61 4.66 24.45
C TRP A 190 8.09 4.95 24.46
N ARG A 191 7.56 5.47 25.57
CA ARG A 191 6.14 5.86 25.67
C ARG A 191 5.86 7.04 24.77
N TYR A 192 6.73 8.06 24.79
CA TYR A 192 6.61 9.21 23.88
C TYR A 192 6.70 8.80 22.41
N LEU A 193 7.57 7.85 22.09
CA LEU A 193 7.63 7.28 20.74
C LEU A 193 6.30 6.61 20.33
N LEU A 194 5.74 5.74 21.18
CA LEU A 194 4.47 5.08 20.89
C LEU A 194 3.30 6.08 20.78
N PHE A 195 3.24 7.08 21.66
CA PHE A 195 2.22 8.11 21.61
C PHE A 195 2.33 9.00 20.37
N THR A 196 3.54 9.37 19.95
CA THR A 196 3.74 10.18 18.74
C THR A 196 3.38 9.39 17.48
N ILE A 197 3.80 8.13 17.37
CA ILE A 197 3.47 7.28 16.22
C ILE A 197 1.97 6.95 16.17
N GLY A 198 1.37 6.64 17.32
CA GLY A 198 -0.07 6.45 17.45
C GLY A 198 -0.87 7.71 17.12
N GLY A 199 -0.41 8.87 17.58
CA GLY A 199 -1.00 10.18 17.27
C GLY A 199 -0.93 10.53 15.79
N ILE A 200 0.21 10.29 15.14
CA ILE A 200 0.37 10.46 13.68
C ILE A 200 -0.59 9.54 12.93
N THR A 201 -0.68 8.27 13.34
CA THR A 201 -1.58 7.28 12.72
C THR A 201 -3.05 7.72 12.84
N LEU A 202 -3.45 8.17 14.03
CA LEU A 202 -4.81 8.64 14.30
C LEU A 202 -5.11 9.94 13.55
N ALA A 203 -4.17 10.87 13.45
CA ALA A 203 -4.32 12.10 12.68
C ALA A 203 -4.53 11.81 11.18
N VAL A 204 -3.75 10.88 10.61
CA VAL A 204 -3.93 10.48 9.21
C VAL A 204 -5.24 9.69 9.00
N PHE A 205 -5.63 8.87 9.97
CA PHE A 205 -6.93 8.20 9.96
C PHE A 205 -8.07 9.23 9.92
N ILE A 206 -8.03 10.25 10.77
CA ILE A 206 -8.99 11.36 10.77
C ILE A 206 -8.96 12.10 9.43
N LEU A 207 -7.77 12.49 8.97
CA LEU A 207 -7.58 13.16 7.69
C LEU A 207 -8.18 12.35 6.53
N ARG A 208 -8.10 11.02 6.60
CA ARG A 208 -8.72 10.14 5.61
C ARG A 208 -10.25 10.28 5.56
N PHE A 209 -10.95 10.47 6.68
CA PHE A 209 -12.40 10.69 6.65
C PHE A 209 -12.78 12.04 6.07
N PHE A 210 -11.99 13.08 6.32
CA PHE A 210 -12.33 14.45 5.93
C PHE A 210 -11.85 14.85 4.52
N VAL A 211 -10.72 14.32 4.06
CA VAL A 211 -10.11 14.69 2.77
C VAL A 211 -10.69 13.88 1.61
N PHE A 212 -11.16 12.65 1.83
CA PHE A 212 -11.67 11.79 0.77
C PHE A 212 -13.19 11.75 0.73
N ASN A 213 -13.80 12.79 0.17
CA ASN A 213 -15.16 12.67 -0.34
C ASN A 213 -15.13 11.80 -1.61
N PHE A 214 -15.64 10.57 -1.51
CA PHE A 214 -15.70 9.61 -2.61
C PHE A 214 -16.58 10.18 -3.73
N ARG A 215 -15.99 10.78 -4.75
CA ARG A 215 -16.67 10.94 -6.04
C ARG A 215 -16.38 9.68 -6.85
N GLU A 216 -17.46 9.08 -7.35
CA GLU A 216 -17.52 7.77 -8.00
C GLU A 216 -16.39 7.56 -9.02
N THR A 217 -15.91 6.32 -9.14
CA THR A 217 -14.90 5.94 -10.11
C THR A 217 -15.40 6.20 -11.54
N PRO A 218 -14.55 6.67 -12.47
CA PRO A 218 -14.95 6.93 -13.87
C PRO A 218 -15.50 5.69 -14.59
N LYS A 219 -15.13 4.48 -14.15
CA LYS A 219 -15.74 3.22 -14.62
C LYS A 219 -17.20 3.06 -14.22
N TYR A 220 -17.59 3.56 -13.04
CA TYR A 220 -18.99 3.57 -12.62
C TYR A 220 -19.80 4.53 -13.49
N LEU A 221 -19.26 5.69 -13.81
CA LEU A 221 -19.90 6.68 -14.68
C LEU A 221 -20.08 6.15 -16.12
N ILE A 222 -19.05 5.52 -16.70
CA ILE A 222 -19.13 4.86 -18.02
C ILE A 222 -20.14 3.70 -18.01
N TYR A 223 -20.20 2.88 -16.96
CA TYR A 223 -21.22 1.83 -16.82
C TYR A 223 -22.65 2.40 -16.68
N ARG A 224 -22.78 3.60 -16.11
CA ARG A 224 -24.04 4.35 -16.00
C ARG A 224 -24.36 5.20 -17.23
N GLY A 225 -23.52 5.17 -18.27
CA GLY A 225 -23.69 5.97 -19.49
C GLY A 225 -23.54 7.48 -19.30
N ARG A 226 -22.74 7.90 -18.31
CA ARG A 226 -22.47 9.31 -17.98
C ARG A 226 -20.99 9.64 -18.02
#